data_AF-A0A2V9YGU7-F1
#
_entry.id   AF-A0A2V9YGU7-F1
#
_cell.length_a   1.000
_cell.length_b   1.000
_cell.length_c   1.000
_cell.angle_alpha   90.00
_cell.angle_beta   90.00
_cell.angle_gamma   90.00
#
_symmetry.space_group_name_H-M   'P 1'
#
loop_
_entity.id
_entity.type
_entity.pdbx_description
1 polymer ?
#
loop_
_entity_poly.entity_id
_entity_poly.type
_entity_poly.pdbx_seq_one_letter_code
_entity_poly.pdbx_strand_id
1 'polypeptide(L)'
;MLSDQKVSEELRLMGRPKEERLTQDVAREACQRAGGKAFLMGFISSLGTHYVIGLKALNCNTGEVLGSEQVEADSREHVLKALDESATKMREKLGESLATIQKYDAPVEGTTPSLEALKAYSLGMKTWHFKGEDAALPFFQRAVELDPKFAMSFARMGNVYMHIPGEDALGRENLRRAYELRGKVTERERMYIEAHYYDSVTGELEKAVRVYEVWQQTYPRDIEPYQNLSGIYPRVQQE
;
A
#
# COMPACT_ATOMS: atom_id res chain seq x y z
N MET A 1 -2.72 -5.68 -10.05
CA MET A 1 -1.33 -5.35 -9.75
C MET A 1 -0.70 -6.59 -9.13
N LEU A 2 0.58 -6.87 -9.39
CA LEU A 2 1.29 -7.93 -8.68
C LEU A 2 1.65 -7.41 -7.29
N SER A 3 1.59 -8.28 -6.27
CA SER A 3 2.07 -7.96 -4.93
C SER A 3 3.59 -8.01 -4.88
N ASP A 4 4.21 -7.27 -3.95
CA ASP A 4 5.66 -7.32 -3.73
C ASP A 4 6.15 -8.74 -3.44
N GLN A 5 5.38 -9.52 -2.68
CA GLN A 5 5.68 -10.93 -2.44
C GLN A 5 5.73 -11.73 -3.74
N LYS A 6 4.76 -11.51 -4.65
CA LYS A 6 4.75 -12.18 -5.94
C LYS A 6 5.93 -11.75 -6.80
N VAL A 7 6.26 -10.46 -6.82
CA VAL A 7 7.44 -9.94 -7.53
C VAL A 7 8.73 -10.56 -6.99
N SER A 8 8.93 -10.59 -5.67
CA SER A 8 10.09 -11.23 -5.06
C SER A 8 10.16 -12.75 -5.32
N GLU A 9 9.02 -13.42 -5.41
CA GLU A 9 8.95 -14.83 -5.83
C GLU A 9 9.41 -15.00 -7.27
N GLU A 10 8.90 -14.18 -8.20
CA GLU A 10 9.32 -14.21 -9.61
C GLU A 10 10.82 -13.93 -9.75
N LEU A 11 11.35 -12.92 -9.04
CA LEU A 11 12.79 -12.63 -9.01
C LEU A 11 13.60 -13.84 -8.53
N ARG A 12 13.16 -14.52 -7.47
CA ARG A 12 13.82 -15.74 -6.99
C ARG A 12 13.80 -16.84 -8.05
N LEU A 13 12.68 -17.03 -8.76
CA LEU A 13 12.54 -17.99 -9.87
C LEU A 13 13.38 -17.59 -11.10
N MET A 14 13.74 -16.31 -11.22
CA MET A 14 14.70 -15.79 -12.21
C MET A 14 16.17 -15.98 -11.79
N GLY A 15 16.43 -16.54 -10.61
CA GLY A 15 17.79 -16.67 -10.06
C GLY A 15 18.36 -15.35 -9.54
N ARG A 16 17.50 -14.36 -9.26
CA ARG A 16 17.85 -13.01 -8.83
C ARG A 16 17.61 -12.81 -7.32
N PRO A 17 18.34 -11.89 -6.67
CA PRO A 17 18.03 -11.48 -5.30
C PRO A 17 16.58 -10.99 -5.17
N LYS A 18 15.91 -11.32 -4.05
CA LYS A 18 14.51 -10.93 -3.78
C LYS A 18 14.26 -9.41 -3.78
N GLU A 19 15.31 -8.64 -3.58
CA GLU A 19 15.31 -7.18 -3.51
C GLU A 19 16.06 -6.53 -4.70
N GLU A 20 16.29 -7.27 -5.79
CA GLU A 20 16.93 -6.70 -6.98
C GLU A 20 16.12 -5.53 -7.54
N ARG A 21 16.83 -4.47 -7.95
CA ARG A 21 16.20 -3.30 -8.57
C ARG A 21 15.53 -3.70 -9.88
N LEU A 22 14.25 -3.38 -10.02
CA LEU A 22 13.47 -3.59 -11.24
C LEU A 22 13.87 -2.56 -12.31
N THR A 23 14.89 -2.88 -13.11
CA THR A 23 15.16 -2.17 -14.38
C THR A 23 14.09 -2.55 -15.41
N GLN A 24 14.02 -1.83 -16.54
CA GLN A 24 13.03 -2.13 -17.58
C GLN A 24 13.08 -3.59 -18.04
N ASP A 25 14.27 -4.13 -18.27
CA ASP A 25 14.43 -5.50 -18.75
C ASP A 25 14.02 -6.52 -17.68
N VAL A 26 14.42 -6.29 -16.42
CA VAL A 26 14.04 -7.16 -15.30
C VAL A 26 12.52 -7.12 -15.06
N ALA A 27 11.92 -5.93 -15.08
CA ALA A 27 10.49 -5.75 -14.91
C ALA A 27 9.69 -6.39 -16.05
N ARG A 28 10.18 -6.29 -17.29
CA ARG A 28 9.55 -6.92 -18.45
C ARG A 28 9.60 -8.45 -18.35
N GLU A 29 10.76 -9.02 -18.03
CA GLU A 29 10.90 -10.48 -17.86
C GLU A 29 10.01 -10.98 -16.72
N ALA A 30 10.01 -10.29 -15.56
CA ALA A 30 9.16 -10.63 -14.43
C ALA A 30 7.66 -10.55 -14.81
N CYS A 31 7.26 -9.51 -15.55
CA CYS A 31 5.87 -9.37 -16.00
C CYS A 31 5.46 -10.51 -16.95
N GLN A 32 6.31 -10.90 -17.89
CA GLN A 32 6.05 -12.01 -18.81
C GLN A 32 5.88 -13.33 -18.06
N ARG A 33 6.79 -13.63 -17.13
CA ARG A 33 6.75 -14.86 -16.31
C ARG A 33 5.51 -14.92 -15.42
N ALA A 34 5.10 -13.78 -14.86
CA ALA A 34 3.88 -13.65 -14.08
C ALA A 34 2.59 -13.68 -14.93
N GLY A 35 2.66 -13.81 -16.26
CA GLY A 35 1.51 -13.78 -17.16
C GLY A 35 0.82 -12.40 -17.25
N GLY A 36 1.54 -11.33 -16.89
CA GLY A 36 1.03 -9.96 -16.94
C GLY A 36 0.87 -9.42 -18.36
N LYS A 37 0.07 -8.37 -18.51
CA LYS A 37 -0.21 -7.71 -19.80
C LYS A 37 0.61 -6.44 -20.01
N ALA A 38 0.78 -5.67 -18.93
CA ALA A 38 1.55 -4.44 -18.92
C ALA A 38 2.27 -4.27 -17.58
N PHE A 39 3.36 -3.50 -17.61
CA PHE A 39 4.04 -3.03 -16.41
C PHE A 39 4.21 -1.52 -16.45
N LEU A 40 4.20 -0.90 -15.27
CA LEU A 40 4.43 0.53 -15.10
C LEU A 40 5.88 0.76 -14.68
N MET A 41 6.50 1.78 -15.27
CA MET A 41 7.78 2.30 -14.82
C MET A 41 7.65 3.78 -14.50
N GLY A 42 8.23 4.17 -13.37
CA GLY A 42 8.35 5.56 -12.98
C GLY A 42 9.80 6.03 -13.01
N PHE A 43 9.99 7.33 -13.22
CA PHE A 43 11.24 8.00 -12.91
C PHE A 43 10.95 9.36 -12.28
N ILE A 44 11.91 9.81 -11.47
CA ILE A 44 11.98 11.18 -10.96
C ILE A 44 13.37 11.72 -11.26
N SER A 45 13.45 12.97 -11.69
CA SER A 45 14.72 13.65 -12.00
C SER A 45 14.64 15.11 -11.57
N SER A 46 15.73 15.64 -11.03
CA SER A 46 15.83 17.06 -10.66
C SER A 46 16.24 17.89 -11.87
N LEU A 47 15.56 19.02 -12.08
CA LEU A 47 15.86 20.02 -13.10
C LEU A 47 15.98 21.39 -12.42
N GLY A 48 17.19 21.77 -12.04
CA GLY A 48 17.42 22.98 -11.23
C GLY A 48 16.72 22.87 -9.86
N THR A 49 15.72 23.72 -9.63
CA THR A 49 14.90 23.74 -8.42
C THR A 49 13.61 22.91 -8.52
N HIS A 50 13.26 22.44 -9.72
CA HIS A 50 12.04 21.67 -9.99
C HIS A 50 12.35 20.17 -10.12
N TYR A 51 11.31 19.35 -10.05
CA TYR A 51 11.38 17.92 -10.29
C TYR A 51 10.51 17.55 -11.49
N VAL A 52 11.00 16.62 -12.30
CA VAL A 52 10.25 16.02 -13.39
C VAL A 52 9.95 14.58 -13.02
N ILE A 53 8.66 14.23 -13.01
CA ILE A 53 8.15 12.91 -12.69
C ILE A 53 7.56 12.34 -13.96
N GLY A 54 7.97 11.14 -14.35
CA GLY A 54 7.44 10.46 -15.51
C GLY A 54 6.93 9.06 -15.19
N LEU A 55 5.81 8.69 -15.80
CA LEU A 55 5.23 7.36 -15.75
C LEU A 55 5.13 6.81 -17.18
N LYS A 56 5.48 5.54 -17.37
CA LYS A 56 5.31 4.82 -18.64
C LYS A 56 4.66 3.47 -18.38
N ALA A 57 3.61 3.17 -19.13
CA ALA A 57 3.04 1.82 -19.21
C ALA A 57 3.59 1.14 -20.46
N LEU A 58 4.15 -0.06 -20.30
CA LEU A 58 4.71 -0.84 -21.39
C LEU A 58 4.03 -2.20 -21.48
N ASN A 59 3.80 -2.68 -22.70
CA ASN A 59 3.31 -4.03 -22.96
C ASN A 59 4.38 -5.05 -22.58
N CYS A 60 4.02 -6.06 -21.78
CA CYS A 60 5.01 -7.03 -21.29
C CYS A 60 5.59 -7.88 -22.43
N ASN A 61 4.80 -8.21 -23.45
CA ASN A 61 5.24 -9.05 -24.55
C ASN A 61 6.02 -8.28 -25.60
N THR A 62 5.51 -7.13 -26.07
CA THR A 62 6.15 -6.38 -27.18
C THR A 62 7.17 -5.36 -26.70
N GLY A 63 7.05 -4.88 -25.46
CA GLY A 63 7.83 -3.73 -24.97
C GLY A 63 7.34 -2.38 -25.50
N GLU A 64 6.26 -2.35 -26.27
CA GLU A 64 5.67 -1.11 -26.79
C GLU A 64 5.09 -0.27 -25.66
N VAL A 65 5.18 1.05 -25.80
CA VAL A 65 4.58 2.00 -24.87
C VAL A 65 3.07 2.05 -25.11
N LEU A 66 2.30 1.68 -24.09
CA LEU A 66 0.84 1.75 -24.07
C LEU A 66 0.33 3.14 -23.66
N GLY A 67 1.12 3.85 -22.86
CA GLY A 67 0.83 5.19 -22.39
C GLY A 67 2.01 5.79 -21.65
N SER A 68 2.12 7.12 -21.68
CA SER A 68 3.14 7.86 -20.95
C SER A 68 2.59 9.18 -20.43
N GLU A 69 2.98 9.53 -19.22
CA GLU A 69 2.69 10.80 -18.56
C GLU A 69 3.97 11.42 -18.03
N GLN A 70 4.02 12.75 -18.04
CA GLN A 70 5.11 13.52 -17.48
C GLN A 70 4.54 14.78 -16.85
N VAL A 71 5.00 15.09 -15.64
CA VAL A 71 4.55 16.22 -14.85
C VAL A 71 5.73 16.85 -14.14
N GLU A 72 5.65 18.15 -13.92
CA GLU A 72 6.62 18.92 -13.15
C GLU A 72 6.09 19.17 -11.73
N ALA A 73 6.98 19.12 -10.76
CA ALA A 73 6.71 19.51 -9.38
C ALA A 73 7.67 20.63 -8.99
N ASP A 74 7.11 21.71 -8.44
CA ASP A 74 7.86 22.94 -8.13
C ASP A 74 8.82 22.79 -6.95
N SER A 75 8.59 21.77 -6.12
CA SER A 75 9.45 21.45 -4.98
C SER A 75 9.30 19.99 -4.59
N ARG A 76 10.14 19.54 -3.67
CA ARG A 76 10.13 18.17 -3.14
C ARG A 76 8.79 17.82 -2.48
N GLU A 77 8.16 18.78 -1.83
CA GLU A 77 6.88 18.63 -1.13
C GLU A 77 5.72 18.46 -2.10
N HIS A 78 5.83 19.00 -3.32
CA HIS A 78 4.82 18.87 -4.37
C HIS A 78 4.94 17.57 -5.19
N VAL A 79 6.01 16.79 -4.99
CA VAL A 79 6.26 15.56 -5.75
C VAL A 79 5.11 14.55 -5.63
N LEU A 80 4.57 14.36 -4.42
CA LEU A 80 3.49 13.40 -4.19
C LEU A 80 2.21 13.81 -4.92
N LYS A 81 1.84 15.08 -4.82
CA LYS A 81 0.68 15.63 -5.53
C LYS A 81 0.82 15.46 -7.05
N ALA A 82 1.99 15.80 -7.59
CA ALA A 82 2.25 15.65 -9.02
C ALA A 82 2.21 14.17 -9.45
N LEU A 83 2.75 13.26 -8.63
CA LEU A 83 2.67 11.82 -8.90
C LEU A 83 1.22 11.33 -8.94
N ASP A 84 0.36 11.76 -8.00
CA ASP A 84 -1.06 11.40 -7.98
C ASP A 84 -1.80 11.89 -9.24
N GLU A 85 -1.54 13.14 -9.66
CA GLU A 85 -2.09 13.70 -10.90
C GLU A 85 -1.64 12.91 -12.14
N SER A 86 -0.36 12.50 -12.18
CA SER A 86 0.21 11.68 -13.26
C SER A 86 -0.39 10.27 -13.28
N ALA A 87 -0.59 9.66 -12.11
CA ALA A 87 -1.22 8.36 -11.97
C ALA A 87 -2.68 8.38 -12.45
N THR A 88 -3.43 9.43 -12.11
CA THR A 88 -4.81 9.64 -12.57
C THR A 88 -4.88 9.71 -14.10
N LYS A 89 -4.06 10.58 -14.72
CA LYS A 89 -4.01 10.71 -16.19
C LYS A 89 -3.57 9.42 -16.87
N MET A 90 -2.64 8.67 -16.27
CA MET A 90 -2.22 7.37 -16.79
C MET A 90 -3.37 6.36 -16.80
N ARG A 91 -4.19 6.30 -15.75
CA ARG A 91 -5.38 5.43 -15.68
C ARG A 91 -6.40 5.77 -16.76
N GLU A 92 -6.63 7.07 -17.01
CA GLU A 92 -7.48 7.54 -18.12
C GLU A 92 -6.93 7.07 -19.48
N LYS A 93 -5.62 7.26 -19.74
CA LYS A 93 -4.96 6.80 -20.98
C LYS A 93 -5.04 5.29 -21.19
N LEU A 94 -5.06 4.52 -20.11
CA LEU A 94 -5.18 3.06 -20.16
C LEU A 94 -6.65 2.59 -20.25
N GLY A 95 -7.61 3.51 -20.36
CA GLY A 95 -9.01 3.22 -20.65
C GLY A 95 -9.88 2.98 -19.41
N GLU A 96 -9.43 3.37 -18.22
CA GLU A 96 -10.26 3.29 -17.02
C GLU A 96 -11.33 4.38 -17.01
N SER A 97 -12.55 4.05 -16.55
CA SER A 97 -13.65 5.02 -16.49
C SER A 97 -13.44 6.05 -15.37
N LEU A 98 -13.88 7.30 -15.59
CA LEU A 98 -13.80 8.39 -14.62
C LEU A 98 -14.47 8.05 -13.27
N ALA A 99 -15.58 7.32 -13.30
CA ALA A 99 -16.27 6.86 -12.09
C ALA A 99 -15.44 5.83 -11.30
N THR A 100 -14.76 4.92 -11.99
CA THR A 100 -13.85 3.94 -11.38
C THR A 100 -12.60 4.62 -10.83
N ILE A 101 -12.03 5.58 -11.57
CA ILE A 101 -10.90 6.37 -11.12
C ILE A 101 -11.26 7.08 -9.82
N GLN A 102 -12.35 7.86 -9.78
CA GLN A 102 -12.77 8.57 -8.56
C GLN A 102 -13.04 7.63 -7.37
N LYS A 103 -13.62 6.44 -7.63
CA LYS A 103 -13.93 5.46 -6.58
C LYS A 103 -12.68 4.80 -6.00
N TYR A 104 -11.68 4.54 -6.85
CA TYR A 104 -10.47 3.81 -6.48
C TYR A 104 -9.22 4.70 -6.56
N ASP A 105 -9.39 6.02 -6.48
CA ASP A 105 -8.27 6.95 -6.41
C ASP A 105 -7.68 6.83 -5.01
N ALA A 106 -6.44 6.37 -4.95
CA ALA A 106 -5.76 6.07 -3.71
C ALA A 106 -4.29 6.48 -3.86
N PRO A 107 -3.76 7.28 -2.92
CA PRO A 107 -2.33 7.60 -2.91
C PRO A 107 -1.50 6.32 -2.88
N VAL A 108 -0.33 6.39 -3.52
CA VAL A 108 0.66 5.31 -3.49
C VAL A 108 1.12 5.12 -2.03
N GLU A 109 0.86 3.93 -1.48
CA GLU A 109 1.31 3.45 -0.16
C GLU A 109 1.07 4.36 1.05
N GLY A 110 -0.18 4.74 1.29
CA GLY A 110 -0.55 5.39 2.55
C GLY A 110 -0.88 6.87 2.36
N THR A 111 -1.98 7.30 2.96
CA THR A 111 -2.44 8.69 2.83
C THR A 111 -1.70 9.64 3.77
N THR A 112 -0.64 10.30 3.27
CA THR A 112 0.10 11.36 3.98
C THR A 112 0.62 12.44 3.02
N PRO A 113 0.63 13.73 3.41
CA PRO A 113 1.29 14.78 2.62
C PRO A 113 2.81 14.85 2.83
N SER A 114 3.38 14.14 3.82
CA SER A 114 4.81 14.18 4.12
C SER A 114 5.55 13.08 3.35
N LEU A 115 6.45 13.49 2.44
CA LEU A 115 7.30 12.56 1.72
C LEU A 115 8.23 11.77 2.66
N GLU A 116 8.70 12.41 3.73
CA GLU A 116 9.52 11.76 4.75
C GLU A 116 8.72 10.72 5.53
N ALA A 117 7.48 11.04 5.91
CA ALA A 117 6.60 10.10 6.61
C ALA A 117 6.25 8.91 5.71
N LEU A 118 5.91 9.17 4.44
CA LEU A 118 5.65 8.14 3.44
C LEU A 118 6.85 7.23 3.26
N LYS A 119 8.06 7.81 3.11
CA LYS A 119 9.30 7.05 3.01
C LYS A 119 9.54 6.16 4.23
N ALA A 120 9.32 6.68 5.44
CA ALA A 120 9.45 5.90 6.67
C ALA A 120 8.44 4.74 6.69
N TYR A 121 7.17 5.00 6.33
CA TYR A 121 6.13 3.98 6.24
C TYR A 121 6.45 2.88 5.21
N SER A 122 6.85 3.25 3.98
CA SER A 122 7.25 2.27 2.95
C SER A 122 8.45 1.43 3.38
N LEU A 123 9.42 2.03 4.09
CA LEU A 123 10.52 1.26 4.69
C LEU A 123 10.03 0.30 5.78
N GLY A 124 9.04 0.70 6.57
CA GLY A 124 8.37 -0.15 7.55
C GLY A 124 7.67 -1.33 6.89
N MET A 125 6.86 -1.10 5.85
CA MET A 125 6.20 -2.16 5.08
C MET A 125 7.21 -3.13 4.45
N LYS A 126 8.25 -2.61 3.80
CA LYS A 126 9.35 -3.43 3.26
C LYS A 126 10.00 -4.25 4.36
N THR A 127 10.33 -3.64 5.49
CA THR A 127 10.97 -4.32 6.62
C THR A 127 10.06 -5.40 7.21
N TRP A 128 8.77 -5.15 7.36
CA TRP A 128 7.79 -6.14 7.78
C TRP A 128 7.85 -7.35 6.85
N HIS A 129 7.74 -7.13 5.53
CA HIS A 129 7.72 -8.22 4.56
C HIS A 129 8.99 -9.07 4.54
N PHE A 130 10.17 -8.49 4.78
CA PHE A 130 11.45 -9.21 4.69
C PHE A 130 12.03 -9.67 6.03
N LYS A 131 11.70 -8.99 7.14
CA LYS A 131 12.34 -9.19 8.45
C LYS A 131 11.34 -9.40 9.60
N GLY A 132 10.04 -9.28 9.35
CA GLY A 132 8.99 -9.44 10.35
C GLY A 132 8.54 -8.14 11.01
N GLU A 133 7.45 -8.25 11.76
CA GLU A 133 6.67 -7.15 12.34
C GLU A 133 7.48 -6.30 13.33
N ASP A 134 8.18 -6.95 14.27
CA ASP A 134 8.97 -6.26 15.30
C ASP A 134 10.04 -5.33 14.71
N ALA A 135 10.69 -5.77 13.62
CA ALA A 135 11.72 -5.00 12.93
C ALA A 135 11.14 -3.78 12.20
N ALA A 136 9.85 -3.79 11.86
CA ALA A 136 9.17 -2.70 11.17
C ALA A 136 8.73 -1.57 12.10
N LEU A 137 8.52 -1.88 13.40
CA LEU A 137 7.96 -0.95 14.38
C LEU A 137 8.67 0.43 14.43
N PRO A 138 10.00 0.54 14.45
CA PRO A 138 10.69 1.83 14.50
C PRO A 138 10.40 2.73 13.28
N PHE A 139 10.13 2.13 12.12
CA PHE A 139 9.82 2.86 10.90
C PHE A 139 8.41 3.45 10.92
N PHE A 140 7.43 2.70 11.43
CA PHE A 140 6.08 3.22 11.61
C PHE A 140 6.01 4.30 12.70
N GLN A 141 6.77 4.13 13.78
CA GLN A 141 6.96 5.18 14.79
C GLN A 141 7.53 6.46 14.17
N ARG A 142 8.58 6.33 13.36
CA ARG A 142 9.15 7.47 12.65
C ARG A 142 8.15 8.14 11.69
N ALA A 143 7.29 7.36 11.04
CA ALA A 143 6.27 7.90 10.16
C ALA A 143 5.24 8.74 10.93
N VAL A 144 4.81 8.32 12.13
CA VAL A 144 3.88 9.13 12.96
C VAL A 144 4.56 10.34 13.62
N GLU A 145 5.86 10.27 13.91
CA GLU A 145 6.63 11.45 14.36
C GLU A 145 6.68 12.55 13.29
N LEU A 146 6.79 12.13 12.02
CA LEU A 146 6.86 13.02 10.86
C LEU A 146 5.47 13.52 10.43
N ASP A 147 4.46 12.66 10.52
CA ASP A 147 3.05 13.01 10.31
C ASP A 147 2.14 12.41 11.40
N PRO A 148 1.79 13.19 12.44
CA PRO A 148 0.91 12.73 13.52
C PRO A 148 -0.53 12.40 13.11
N LYS A 149 -0.89 12.56 11.83
CA LYS A 149 -2.19 12.19 11.26
C LYS A 149 -2.10 11.00 10.30
N PHE A 150 -0.97 10.31 10.23
CA PHE A 150 -0.77 9.17 9.35
C PHE A 150 -1.48 7.91 9.87
N ALA A 151 -2.78 7.79 9.56
CA ALA A 151 -3.67 6.77 10.10
C ALA A 151 -3.18 5.33 9.89
N MET A 152 -2.63 5.01 8.70
CA MET A 152 -2.12 3.67 8.42
C MET A 152 -0.89 3.31 9.26
N SER A 153 -0.03 4.28 9.58
CA SER A 153 1.11 4.01 10.46
C SER A 153 0.64 3.65 11.87
N PHE A 154 -0.37 4.36 12.40
CA PHE A 154 -1.03 3.96 13.66
C PHE A 154 -1.66 2.56 13.55
N ALA A 155 -2.35 2.26 12.46
CA ALA A 155 -3.03 0.97 12.28
C ALA A 155 -2.03 -0.21 12.25
N ARG A 156 -0.88 -0.02 11.57
CA ARG A 156 0.21 -0.99 11.50
C ARG A 156 0.89 -1.16 12.86
N MET A 157 1.24 -0.07 13.55
CA MET A 157 1.78 -0.12 14.92
C MET A 157 0.82 -0.85 15.87
N GLY A 158 -0.48 -0.57 15.75
CA GLY A 158 -1.52 -1.23 16.52
C GLY A 158 -1.47 -2.75 16.38
N ASN A 159 -1.41 -3.26 15.15
CA ASN A 159 -1.25 -4.70 14.89
C ASN A 159 0.04 -5.26 15.50
N VAL A 160 1.18 -4.60 15.26
CA VAL A 160 2.46 -5.07 15.79
C VAL A 160 2.42 -5.19 17.32
N TYR A 161 1.90 -4.17 18.01
CA TYR A 161 1.77 -4.21 19.47
C TYR A 161 0.80 -5.27 19.99
N MET A 162 -0.27 -5.60 19.24
CA MET A 162 -1.17 -6.70 19.61
C MET A 162 -0.48 -8.08 19.59
N HIS A 163 0.66 -8.21 18.89
CA HIS A 163 1.45 -9.43 18.87
C HIS A 163 2.62 -9.43 19.88
N ILE A 164 2.87 -8.32 20.57
CA ILE A 164 3.90 -8.24 21.62
C ILE A 164 3.26 -8.57 22.98
N PRO A 165 3.74 -9.61 23.70
CA PRO A 165 3.18 -9.99 24.99
C PRO A 165 3.19 -8.84 26.00
N GLY A 166 2.01 -8.46 26.52
CA GLY A 166 1.84 -7.42 27.52
C GLY A 166 1.61 -6.00 26.97
N GLU A 167 1.68 -5.81 25.65
CA GLU A 167 1.52 -4.50 25.00
C GLU A 167 0.13 -4.30 24.36
N ASP A 168 -0.83 -5.18 24.65
CA ASP A 168 -2.20 -5.12 24.11
C ASP A 168 -2.88 -3.76 24.30
N ALA A 169 -2.63 -3.10 25.43
CA ALA A 169 -3.18 -1.78 25.71
C ALA A 169 -2.65 -0.72 24.73
N LEU A 170 -1.36 -0.79 24.40
CA LEU A 170 -0.71 0.10 23.43
C LEU A 170 -1.19 -0.21 22.01
N GLY A 171 -1.38 -1.49 21.68
CA GLY A 171 -1.97 -1.92 20.41
C GLY A 171 -3.37 -1.34 20.20
N ARG A 172 -4.25 -1.51 21.19
CA ARG A 172 -5.62 -0.95 21.16
C ARG A 172 -5.65 0.57 21.06
N GLU A 173 -4.73 1.27 21.73
CA GLU A 173 -4.66 2.72 21.65
C GLU A 173 -4.28 3.20 20.25
N ASN A 174 -3.27 2.58 19.63
CA ASN A 174 -2.87 2.91 18.26
C ASN A 174 -4.00 2.60 17.26
N LEU A 175 -4.71 1.48 17.40
CA LEU A 175 -5.87 1.15 16.56
C LEU A 175 -7.03 2.14 16.76
N ARG A 176 -7.30 2.59 17.98
CA ARG A 176 -8.28 3.64 18.27
C ARG A 176 -7.89 4.94 17.57
N ARG A 177 -6.62 5.32 17.62
CA ARG A 177 -6.12 6.53 16.95
C ARG A 177 -6.25 6.45 15.43
N ALA A 178 -5.94 5.29 14.84
CA ALA A 178 -6.16 5.05 13.42
C ALA A 178 -7.65 5.19 13.06
N TYR A 179 -8.53 4.61 13.88
CA TYR A 179 -9.98 4.71 13.69
C TYR A 179 -10.48 6.15 13.75
N GLU A 180 -9.99 6.99 14.67
CA GLU A 180 -10.34 8.42 14.71
C GLU A 180 -10.00 9.16 13.40
N LEU A 181 -8.96 8.71 12.68
CA LEU A 181 -8.46 9.33 11.45
C LEU A 181 -9.07 8.72 10.17
N ARG A 182 -9.87 7.65 10.27
CA ARG A 182 -10.42 6.85 9.14
C ARG A 182 -11.23 7.64 8.10
N GLY A 183 -11.74 8.82 8.46
CA GLY A 183 -12.49 9.69 7.55
C GLY A 183 -11.61 10.44 6.53
N LYS A 184 -10.28 10.38 6.67
CA LYS A 184 -9.31 11.11 5.84
C LYS A 184 -8.40 10.19 5.00
N VAL A 185 -8.76 8.93 4.91
CA VAL A 185 -8.02 7.92 4.16
C VAL A 185 -8.88 7.34 3.04
N THR A 186 -8.23 6.58 2.16
CA THR A 186 -8.89 5.85 1.08
C THR A 186 -9.86 4.80 1.60
N GLU A 187 -10.77 4.36 0.74
CA GLU A 187 -11.73 3.31 1.10
C GLU A 187 -11.04 2.01 1.54
N ARG A 188 -9.97 1.61 0.84
CA ARG A 188 -9.15 0.45 1.17
C ARG A 188 -8.51 0.57 2.56
N GLU A 189 -7.89 1.70 2.86
CA GLU A 189 -7.29 1.96 4.18
C GLU A 189 -8.35 2.04 5.27
N ARG A 190 -9.52 2.62 4.98
CA ARG A 190 -10.64 2.65 5.91
C ARG A 190 -11.08 1.23 6.27
N MET A 191 -11.23 0.35 5.29
CA MET A 191 -11.58 -1.07 5.54
C MET A 191 -10.55 -1.76 6.42
N TYR A 192 -9.24 -1.56 6.17
CA TYR A 192 -8.17 -2.07 7.04
C TYR A 192 -8.35 -1.58 8.49
N ILE A 193 -8.49 -0.26 8.66
CA ILE A 193 -8.58 0.39 9.97
C ILE A 193 -9.83 -0.06 10.73
N GLU A 194 -10.99 -0.07 10.09
CA GLU A 194 -12.26 -0.43 10.72
C GLU A 194 -12.29 -1.90 11.12
N ALA A 195 -11.82 -2.81 10.26
CA ALA A 195 -11.81 -4.23 10.57
C ALA A 195 -10.93 -4.54 11.79
N HIS A 196 -9.72 -3.99 11.86
CA HIS A 196 -8.84 -4.17 13.02
C HIS A 196 -9.33 -3.45 14.28
N TYR A 197 -10.01 -2.31 14.15
CA TYR A 197 -10.65 -1.66 15.28
C TYR A 197 -11.76 -2.54 15.88
N TYR A 198 -12.65 -3.07 15.03
CA TYR A 198 -13.74 -3.91 15.52
C TYR A 198 -13.22 -5.20 16.16
N ASP A 199 -12.24 -5.84 15.53
CA ASP A 199 -11.61 -7.07 16.00
C ASP A 199 -10.87 -6.89 17.34
N SER A 200 -9.95 -5.93 17.43
CA SER A 200 -9.00 -5.85 18.55
C SER A 200 -9.36 -4.82 19.61
N VAL A 201 -10.16 -3.80 19.30
CA VAL A 201 -10.52 -2.73 20.26
C VAL A 201 -11.88 -2.97 20.89
N THR A 202 -12.90 -3.24 20.07
CA THR A 202 -14.27 -3.41 20.57
C THR A 202 -14.66 -4.86 20.82
N GLY A 203 -14.00 -5.80 20.14
CA GLY A 203 -14.39 -7.22 20.16
C GLY A 203 -15.68 -7.52 19.39
N GLU A 204 -16.20 -6.58 18.59
CA GLU A 204 -17.41 -6.79 17.78
C GLU A 204 -17.07 -7.62 16.53
N LEU A 205 -16.85 -8.92 16.72
CA LEU A 205 -16.26 -9.80 15.70
C LEU A 205 -17.11 -9.92 14.43
N GLU A 206 -18.45 -9.91 14.54
CA GLU A 206 -19.32 -9.95 13.37
C GLU A 206 -19.24 -8.65 12.55
N LYS A 207 -18.97 -7.50 13.19
CA LYS A 207 -18.70 -6.26 12.45
C LYS A 207 -17.40 -6.37 11.70
N ALA A 208 -16.34 -6.88 12.34
CA ALA A 208 -15.06 -7.09 11.68
C ALA A 208 -15.18 -8.04 10.48
N VAL A 209 -15.88 -9.18 10.62
CA VAL A 209 -16.16 -10.12 9.52
C VAL A 209 -16.82 -9.41 8.35
N ARG A 210 -17.90 -8.65 8.59
CA ARG A 210 -18.59 -7.93 7.51
C ARG A 210 -17.68 -6.95 6.78
N VAL A 211 -16.82 -6.23 7.50
CA VAL A 211 -15.85 -5.31 6.86
C VAL A 211 -14.85 -6.10 6.01
N TYR A 212 -14.30 -7.20 6.51
CA TYR A 212 -13.38 -8.03 5.73
C TYR A 212 -14.03 -8.68 4.50
N GLU A 213 -15.29 -9.11 4.58
CA GLU A 213 -16.03 -9.66 3.43
C GLU A 213 -16.24 -8.59 2.35
N VAL A 214 -16.63 -7.38 2.73
CA VAL A 214 -16.76 -6.25 1.80
C VAL A 214 -15.41 -5.89 1.19
N TRP A 215 -14.34 -5.88 1.98
CA TRP A 215 -12.98 -5.66 1.49
C TRP A 215 -12.60 -6.73 0.47
N GLN A 216 -12.78 -8.01 0.79
CA GLN A 216 -12.51 -9.12 -0.11
C GLN A 216 -13.26 -9.00 -1.44
N GLN A 217 -14.54 -8.61 -1.41
CA GLN A 217 -15.34 -8.41 -2.63
C GLN A 217 -14.87 -7.20 -3.45
N THR A 218 -14.45 -6.12 -2.76
CA THR A 218 -14.04 -4.86 -3.39
C THR A 218 -12.63 -4.94 -3.97
N TYR A 219 -11.73 -5.66 -3.29
CA TYR A 219 -10.32 -5.82 -3.63
C TYR A 219 -9.93 -7.32 -3.58
N PRO A 220 -10.41 -8.16 -4.53
CA PRO A 220 -10.24 -9.62 -4.48
C PRO A 220 -8.79 -10.11 -4.66
N ARG A 221 -7.84 -9.19 -4.89
CA ARG A 221 -6.40 -9.49 -4.99
C ARG A 221 -5.64 -9.13 -3.71
N ASP A 222 -6.28 -8.48 -2.74
CA ASP A 222 -5.69 -8.22 -1.44
C ASP A 222 -5.75 -9.50 -0.61
N ILE A 223 -4.59 -9.94 -0.10
CA ILE A 223 -4.48 -11.19 0.66
C ILE A 223 -4.90 -11.03 2.13
N GLU A 224 -4.73 -9.83 2.69
CA GLU A 224 -5.03 -9.52 4.10
C GLU A 224 -6.45 -9.92 4.55
N PRO A 225 -7.55 -9.59 3.83
CA PRO A 225 -8.89 -9.97 4.29
C PRO A 225 -9.08 -11.49 4.37
N TYR A 226 -8.50 -12.27 3.44
CA TYR A 226 -8.58 -13.73 3.49
C TYR A 226 -7.85 -14.30 4.72
N GLN A 227 -6.66 -13.78 5.02
CA GLN A 227 -5.86 -14.19 6.17
C GLN A 227 -6.57 -13.88 7.48
N ASN A 228 -7.08 -12.66 7.62
CA ASN A 228 -7.77 -12.22 8.82
C ASN A 228 -9.11 -12.94 9.03
N LEU A 229 -9.87 -13.19 7.96
CA LEU A 229 -11.09 -13.99 8.03
C LEU A 229 -10.83 -15.42 8.52
N SER A 230 -9.74 -16.04 8.06
CA SER A 230 -9.36 -17.38 8.54
C SER A 230 -9.09 -17.41 10.05
N GLY A 231 -8.57 -16.31 10.62
CA GLY A 231 -8.33 -16.19 12.05
C GLY A 231 -9.57 -15.83 12.88
N ILE A 232 -10.52 -15.09 12.30
CA ILE A 232 -11.70 -14.60 13.03
C ILE A 232 -12.87 -15.59 13.06
N TYR A 233 -13.09 -16.38 12.00
CA TYR A 233 -14.22 -17.31 11.94
C TYR A 233 -14.28 -18.32 13.10
N PRO A 234 -13.14 -18.91 13.55
CA PRO A 234 -13.17 -19.80 14.71
C PRO A 234 -13.56 -19.10 16.02
N ARG A 235 -13.34 -17.79 16.13
CA ARG A 235 -13.65 -16.98 17.34
C ARG A 235 -15.13 -16.63 17.39
N VAL A 236 -15.72 -16.26 16.24
CA VAL A 236 -17.17 -15.97 16.13
C VAL A 236 -18.02 -17.21 16.42
N GLN A 237 -17.55 -18.41 16.06
CA GLN A 237 -18.29 -19.66 16.33
C GLN A 237 -18.33 -20.08 17.81
N GLN A 238 -17.56 -19.40 18.66
CA GLN A 238 -17.49 -19.68 20.11
C GLN A 238 -18.33 -18.70 20.94
N GLU A 239 -18.92 -17.69 20.29
CA GLU A 239 -19.86 -16.72 20.88
C GLU A 239 -21.32 -17.18 20.68
#